data_AF-A0A484Y5D2-F1
#
_entry.id   AF-A0A484Y5D2-F1
#
_cell.length_a   1.000
_cell.length_b   1.000
_cell.length_c   1.000
_cell.angle_alpha   90.00
_cell.angle_beta   90.00
_cell.angle_gamma   90.00
#
_symmetry.space_group_name_H-M   'P 1'
#
loop_
_entity.id
_entity.type
_entity.pdbx_description
1 polymer ?
#
loop_
_entity_poly.entity_id
_entity_poly.type
_entity_poly.pdbx_seq_one_letter_code
_entity_poly.pdbx_strand_id
1 'polypeptide(L)'
;MELVLKDAQSALTVSETTFGRDFNEALVHQVVVAYAAGARQGTRAQKTRAEVTGSGKKPWRQKGTGRARSGSIKSPIWRSGGVTFAARPQDHSQKVNKKMYRGALKSILSELVRQDRLIVVGEVLCRSAEN
;
A
#
# COMPACT_ATOMS: atom_id res chain seq x y z
N MET A 1 18.60 -8.19 28.32
CA MET A 1 18.04 -9.27 27.46
C MET A 1 19.22 -9.85 26.69
N GLU A 2 19.35 -11.17 26.66
CA GLU A 2 20.44 -11.86 25.95
C GLU A 2 19.85 -12.64 24.78
N LEU A 3 20.50 -12.59 23.61
CA LEU A 3 20.18 -13.46 22.48
C LEU A 3 21.31 -14.48 22.32
N VAL A 4 20.95 -15.75 22.19
CA VAL A 4 21.92 -16.84 22.00
C VAL A 4 22.27 -16.93 20.52
N LEU A 5 23.56 -16.91 20.20
CA LEU A 5 24.03 -17.15 18.85
C LEU A 5 23.90 -18.63 18.49
N LYS A 6 23.56 -18.92 17.23
CA LYS A 6 23.44 -20.30 16.76
C LYS A 6 24.80 -20.96 16.53
N ASP A 7 25.78 -20.20 16.03
CA ASP A 7 27.05 -20.77 15.54
C ASP A 7 28.12 -20.86 16.64
N ALA A 8 28.17 -19.85 17.49
CA ALA A 8 28.93 -19.85 18.72
C ALA A 8 27.89 -19.85 19.85
N GLN A 9 27.98 -20.74 20.84
CA GLN A 9 27.08 -20.70 22.01
C GLN A 9 27.40 -19.49 22.94
N SER A 10 27.66 -18.32 22.36
CA SER A 10 27.86 -17.06 23.04
C SER A 10 26.55 -16.28 23.14
N ALA A 11 26.46 -15.43 24.15
CA ALA A 11 25.32 -14.56 24.41
C ALA A 11 25.63 -13.15 23.90
N LEU A 12 24.65 -12.54 23.23
CA LEU A 12 24.69 -11.15 22.78
C LEU A 12 23.74 -10.29 23.62
N THR A 13 24.32 -9.32 24.33
CA THR A 13 23.55 -8.37 25.13
C THR A 13 22.80 -7.40 24.23
N VAL A 14 21.47 -7.40 24.34
CA VAL A 14 20.58 -6.52 23.57
C VAL A 14 19.62 -5.74 24.46
N SER A 15 19.12 -4.62 23.94
CA SER A 15 18.16 -3.77 24.65
C SER A 15 16.81 -4.47 24.80
N GLU A 16 16.38 -4.63 26.04
CA GLU A 16 15.05 -5.19 26.38
C GLU A 16 13.90 -4.36 25.80
N THR A 17 14.07 -3.03 25.71
CA THR A 17 13.05 -2.15 25.11
C THR A 17 12.80 -2.41 23.61
N THR A 18 13.69 -3.16 22.96
CA THR A 18 13.63 -3.46 21.52
C THR A 18 13.27 -4.92 21.25
N PHE A 19 13.73 -5.86 22.09
CA PHE A 19 13.56 -7.31 21.88
C PHE A 19 12.68 -8.00 22.93
N GLY A 20 12.25 -7.30 23.99
CA GLY A 20 11.43 -7.84 25.08
C GLY A 20 10.10 -7.11 25.26
N ARG A 21 9.60 -6.42 24.23
CA ARG A 21 8.36 -5.64 24.32
C ARG A 21 7.12 -6.50 24.07
N ASP A 22 6.03 -6.17 24.73
CA ASP A 22 4.71 -6.74 24.44
C ASP A 22 4.28 -6.50 22.98
N PHE A 23 3.58 -7.49 22.41
CA PHE A 23 3.11 -7.41 21.04
C PHE A 23 1.89 -6.50 20.96
N ASN A 24 2.06 -5.33 20.34
CA ASN A 24 0.95 -4.43 20.04
C ASN A 24 0.44 -4.69 18.62
N GLU A 25 -0.55 -5.58 18.51
CA GLU A 25 -1.14 -6.00 17.24
C GLU A 25 -1.70 -4.83 16.44
N ALA A 26 -2.45 -3.91 17.08
CA ALA A 26 -3.06 -2.77 16.40
C ALA A 26 -2.01 -1.85 15.75
N LEU A 27 -0.91 -1.57 16.45
CA LEU A 27 0.18 -0.76 15.94
C LEU A 27 0.90 -1.45 14.78
N VAL A 28 1.16 -2.76 14.91
CA VAL A 28 1.81 -3.55 13.86
C VAL A 28 0.93 -3.62 12.61
N HIS A 29 -0.35 -3.96 12.77
CA HIS A 29 -1.32 -4.00 11.69
C HIS A 29 -1.40 -2.66 10.94
N GLN A 30 -1.51 -1.54 11.66
CA GLN A 30 -1.56 -0.21 11.03
C GLN A 30 -0.32 0.07 10.18
N VAL A 31 0.88 -0.25 10.67
CA VAL A 31 2.13 -0.02 9.93
C VAL A 31 2.24 -0.94 8.72
N VAL A 32 1.85 -2.21 8.83
CA VAL A 32 1.85 -3.16 7.72
C VAL A 32 0.87 -2.73 6.63
N VAL A 33 -0.35 -2.33 7.00
CA VAL A 33 -1.36 -1.81 6.06
C VAL A 33 -0.85 -0.56 5.35
N ALA A 34 -0.23 0.37 6.08
CA ALA A 34 0.36 1.57 5.49
C ALA A 34 1.52 1.25 4.53
N TYR A 35 2.37 0.29 4.88
CA TYR A 35 3.47 -0.17 4.02
C TYR A 35 2.95 -0.78 2.71
N ALA A 36 1.96 -1.68 2.81
CA ALA A 36 1.31 -2.28 1.65
C ALA A 36 0.58 -1.24 0.79
N ALA A 37 -0.04 -0.23 1.41
CA ALA A 37 -0.67 0.87 0.69
C ALA A 37 0.35 1.71 -0.08
N GLY A 38 1.52 1.98 0.50
CA GLY A 38 2.61 2.72 -0.14
C GLY A 38 3.28 1.98 -1.31
N ALA A 39 3.22 0.64 -1.34
CA ALA A 39 3.71 -0.16 -2.46
C ALA A 39 2.80 -0.10 -3.71
N ARG A 40 1.61 0.50 -3.62
CA ARG A 40 0.66 0.58 -4.73
C ARG A 40 1.03 1.73 -5.67
N GLN A 41 1.27 1.41 -6.94
CA GLN A 41 1.62 2.40 -7.96
C GLN A 41 0.49 3.39 -8.31
N GLY A 42 -0.77 2.97 -8.23
CA GLY A 42 -1.92 3.87 -8.44
C GLY A 42 -2.12 4.38 -9.88
N THR A 43 -1.47 3.79 -10.88
CA THR A 43 -1.46 4.24 -12.29
C THR A 43 -2.67 3.75 -13.09
N ARG A 44 -3.86 4.27 -12.76
CA ARG A 44 -5.08 4.01 -13.55
C ARG A 44 -5.83 5.30 -13.86
N ALA A 45 -6.44 5.35 -15.03
CA ALA A 45 -7.30 6.46 -15.44
C ALA A 45 -8.46 5.97 -16.31
N GLN A 46 -9.59 6.68 -16.24
CA GLN A 46 -10.67 6.57 -17.23
C GLN A 46 -10.97 7.95 -17.80
N LYS A 47 -11.71 8.00 -18.91
CA LYS A 47 -12.13 9.25 -19.53
C LYS A 47 -13.44 9.73 -18.92
N THR A 48 -13.42 10.95 -18.40
CA THR A 48 -14.63 11.70 -18.09
C THR A 48 -15.36 12.09 -19.38
N ARG A 49 -16.63 12.54 -19.28
CA ARG A 49 -17.38 13.05 -20.43
C ARG A 49 -16.70 14.22 -21.17
N ALA A 50 -15.77 14.92 -20.51
CA ALA A 50 -14.99 16.00 -21.11
C ALA A 50 -13.87 15.46 -22.02
N GLU A 51 -13.29 14.32 -21.65
CA GLU A 51 -12.10 13.74 -22.30
C GLU A 51 -12.44 12.68 -23.36
N VAL A 52 -13.67 12.16 -23.35
CA VAL A 52 -14.15 11.30 -24.42
C VAL A 52 -14.13 12.08 -25.74
N THR A 53 -13.61 11.44 -26.79
CA THR A 53 -13.55 12.01 -28.14
C THR A 53 -14.97 12.17 -28.68
N GLY A 54 -15.34 13.38 -29.11
CA GLY A 54 -16.65 13.66 -29.66
C GLY A 54 -17.04 15.13 -29.54
N SER A 55 -18.04 15.55 -30.31
CA SER A 55 -18.48 16.95 -30.39
C SER A 55 -19.28 17.37 -29.14
N GLY A 56 -19.25 18.67 -28.85
CA GLY A 56 -20.09 19.30 -27.82
C GLY A 56 -21.50 19.64 -28.30
N LYS A 57 -21.84 19.31 -29.56
CA LYS A 57 -23.13 19.66 -30.15
C LYS A 57 -24.24 18.82 -29.52
N LYS A 58 -25.35 19.48 -29.21
CA LYS A 58 -26.56 18.82 -28.69
C LYS A 58 -27.10 17.82 -29.73
N PRO A 59 -27.35 16.54 -29.38
CA PRO A 59 -27.82 15.54 -30.35
C PRO A 59 -29.13 15.90 -31.05
N TRP A 60 -30.07 16.53 -30.34
CA TRP A 60 -31.31 17.07 -30.89
C TRP A 60 -31.82 18.28 -30.09
N ARG A 61 -32.76 19.04 -30.68
CA ARG A 61 -33.40 20.21 -30.06
C ARG A 61 -34.13 19.87 -28.75
N GLN A 62 -34.30 20.86 -27.87
CA GLN A 62 -34.79 20.64 -26.49
C GLN A 62 -36.24 20.15 -26.37
N LYS A 63 -37.12 20.51 -27.31
CA LYS A 63 -38.56 20.17 -27.30
C LYS A 63 -39.02 19.79 -28.71
N GLY A 64 -40.16 19.09 -28.83
CA GLY A 64 -40.80 18.77 -30.11
C GLY A 64 -40.16 17.62 -30.90
N THR A 65 -39.52 16.66 -30.22
CA THR A 65 -38.87 15.49 -30.85
C THR A 65 -39.44 14.14 -30.39
N GLY A 66 -40.29 14.09 -29.36
CA GLY A 66 -40.79 12.85 -28.75
C GLY A 66 -39.76 12.02 -27.99
N ARG A 67 -38.48 12.44 -27.98
CA ARG A 67 -37.36 11.74 -27.31
C ARG A 67 -37.05 12.37 -25.94
N ALA A 68 -36.40 11.62 -25.05
CA ALA A 68 -35.82 12.16 -23.83
C ALA A 68 -34.85 13.32 -24.12
N ARG A 69 -34.68 14.26 -23.19
CA ARG A 69 -33.79 15.42 -23.38
C ARG A 69 -32.33 14.99 -23.30
N SER A 70 -31.53 15.32 -24.31
CA SER A 70 -30.08 15.05 -24.34
C SER A 70 -29.27 16.34 -24.39
N GLY A 71 -28.19 16.42 -23.62
CA GLY A 71 -27.25 17.54 -23.65
C GLY A 71 -26.04 17.30 -24.56
N SER A 72 -25.41 16.12 -24.43
CA SER A 72 -24.19 15.75 -25.16
C SER A 72 -24.19 14.25 -25.40
N ILE A 73 -23.63 13.82 -26.52
CA ILE A 73 -23.41 12.41 -26.84
C ILE A 73 -22.39 11.74 -25.90
N LYS A 74 -21.53 12.53 -25.24
CA LYS A 74 -20.51 12.06 -24.30
C LYS A 74 -21.04 11.80 -22.88
N SER A 75 -22.36 11.90 -22.68
CA SER A 75 -23.00 11.67 -21.39
C SER A 75 -22.73 10.26 -20.86
N PRO A 76 -22.45 10.07 -19.56
CA PRO A 76 -22.19 8.74 -18.99
C PRO A 76 -23.38 7.77 -19.07
N ILE A 77 -24.60 8.29 -19.28
CA ILE A 77 -25.80 7.48 -19.50
C ILE A 77 -25.78 6.82 -20.90
N TRP A 78 -25.04 7.41 -21.84
CA TRP A 78 -25.01 6.95 -23.22
C TRP A 78 -23.92 5.89 -23.43
N ARG A 79 -24.19 4.95 -24.35
CA ARG A 79 -23.16 4.02 -24.83
C ARG A 79 -21.99 4.80 -25.42
N SER A 80 -20.76 4.38 -25.10
CA SER A 80 -19.51 5.06 -25.47
C SER A 80 -19.35 6.47 -24.87
N GLY A 81 -20.18 6.84 -23.90
CA GLY A 81 -20.03 8.05 -23.10
C GLY A 81 -18.88 7.98 -22.11
N GLY A 82 -18.67 9.06 -21.36
CA GLY A 82 -17.65 9.09 -20.31
C GLY A 82 -18.03 8.27 -19.08
N VAL A 83 -17.08 8.02 -18.19
CA VAL A 83 -17.35 7.45 -16.86
C VAL A 83 -17.76 8.58 -15.90
N THR A 84 -18.81 8.40 -15.11
CA THR A 84 -19.31 9.42 -14.17
C THR A 84 -18.26 9.85 -13.16
N PHE A 85 -17.65 8.88 -12.47
CA PHE A 85 -16.53 9.07 -11.54
C PHE A 85 -15.29 8.39 -12.11
N ALA A 86 -14.76 8.97 -13.18
CA ALA A 86 -13.54 8.47 -13.80
C ALA A 86 -12.37 8.56 -12.80
N ALA A 87 -11.67 7.45 -12.58
CA ALA A 87 -10.50 7.44 -11.72
C ALA A 87 -9.37 8.27 -12.34
N ARG A 88 -8.52 8.79 -11.46
CA ARG A 88 -7.27 9.46 -11.80
C ARG A 88 -6.11 8.68 -11.17
N PRO A 89 -4.90 8.83 -11.74
CA PRO A 89 -3.70 8.43 -11.04
C PRO A 89 -3.67 9.10 -9.67
N GLN A 90 -3.45 8.33 -8.61
CA GLN A 90 -3.53 8.81 -7.24
C GLN A 90 -2.44 8.19 -6.38
N ASP A 91 -2.01 8.92 -5.37
CA ASP A 91 -1.10 8.41 -4.35
C ASP A 91 -1.88 7.67 -3.27
N HIS A 92 -1.43 6.47 -2.93
CA HIS A 92 -1.99 5.62 -1.89
C HIS A 92 -1.20 5.65 -0.58
N SER A 93 -0.13 6.46 -0.52
CA SER A 93 0.73 6.58 0.65
C SER A 93 -0.03 7.05 1.90
N GLN A 94 0.33 6.49 3.05
CA GLN A 94 -0.23 6.86 4.34
C GLN A 94 0.88 7.34 5.27
N LYS A 95 0.66 8.47 5.93
CA LYS A 95 1.62 9.01 6.90
C LYS A 95 1.66 8.12 8.14
N VAL A 96 2.82 7.52 8.40
CA VAL A 96 3.12 6.84 9.66
C VAL A 96 4.08 7.72 10.47
N ASN A 97 3.72 8.01 11.73
CA ASN A 97 4.58 8.80 12.60
C ASN A 97 5.88 8.03 12.91
N LYS A 98 7.02 8.75 12.99
CA LYS A 98 8.34 8.15 13.25
C LYS A 98 8.37 7.25 14.49
N LYS A 99 7.70 7.67 15.58
CA LYS A 99 7.61 6.89 16.82
C LYS A 99 6.76 5.63 16.67
N MET A 100 5.70 5.68 15.84
CA MET A 100 4.83 4.54 15.56
C MET A 100 5.57 3.48 14.75
N TYR A 101 6.26 3.89 13.68
CA TYR A 101 7.05 2.98 12.85
C TYR A 101 8.13 2.25 13.67
N ARG A 102 8.91 2.99 14.47
CA ARG A 102 9.90 2.38 15.39
C ARG A 102 9.24 1.48 16.43
N GLY A 103 8.09 1.87 16.95
CA GLY A 103 7.33 1.06 17.91
C GLY A 103 6.85 -0.27 17.33
N ALA A 104 6.38 -0.26 16.08
CA ALA A 104 5.96 -1.46 15.36
C ALA A 104 7.14 -2.40 15.12
N LEU A 105 8.28 -1.89 14.63
CA LEU A 105 9.48 -2.71 14.42
C LEU A 105 9.96 -3.38 15.71
N LYS A 106 9.99 -2.65 16.83
CA LYS A 106 10.33 -3.21 18.15
C LYS A 106 9.37 -4.32 18.57
N SER A 107 8.07 -4.13 18.35
CA SER A 107 7.05 -5.14 18.69
C SER A 107 7.20 -6.39 17.82
N ILE A 108 7.49 -6.24 16.53
CA ILE A 108 7.74 -7.35 15.59
C ILE A 108 9.01 -8.12 15.98
N LEU A 109 10.13 -7.43 16.24
CA LEU A 109 11.38 -8.07 16.63
C LEU A 109 11.24 -8.84 17.95
N SER A 110 10.53 -8.26 18.92
CA SER A 110 10.26 -8.95 20.19
C SER A 110 9.40 -10.21 20.00
N GLU A 111 8.43 -10.17 19.08
CA GLU A 111 7.59 -11.32 18.76
C GLU A 111 8.35 -12.42 18.00
N LEU A 112 9.27 -12.04 17.10
CA LEU A 112 10.13 -13.01 16.41
C LEU A 112 11.06 -13.74 17.40
N VAL A 113 11.50 -13.07 18.47
CA VAL A 113 12.25 -13.70 19.56
C VAL A 113 11.34 -14.64 20.35
N ARG A 114 10.13 -14.21 20.75
CA ARG A 114 9.17 -15.07 21.50
C ARG A 114 8.76 -16.33 20.74
N GLN A 115 8.73 -16.27 19.41
CA GLN A 115 8.35 -17.39 18.55
C GLN A 115 9.55 -18.22 18.08
N ASP A 116 10.77 -17.97 18.58
CA ASP A 116 12.01 -18.63 18.16
C ASP A 116 12.29 -18.54 16.63
N ARG A 117 11.80 -17.47 15.99
CA ARG A 117 11.94 -17.20 14.55
C ARG A 117 13.09 -16.27 14.21
N LEU A 118 13.67 -15.60 15.21
CA LEU A 118 14.86 -14.77 15.04
C LEU A 118 16.12 -15.60 15.31
N ILE A 119 16.93 -15.83 14.27
CA ILE A 119 18.22 -16.52 14.39
C ILE A 119 19.33 -15.49 14.32
N VAL A 120 20.22 -15.51 15.32
CA VAL A 120 21.42 -14.66 15.35
C VAL A 120 22.64 -15.52 15.01
N VAL A 121 23.42 -15.06 14.05
CA VAL A 121 24.62 -15.71 13.51
C VAL A 121 25.77 -14.73 13.53
N GLY A 122 27.00 -15.22 13.69
CA GLY A 122 28.19 -14.36 13.78
C GLY A 122 28.57 -13.79 12.42
N GLU A 123 28.60 -14.65 11.41
CA GLU A 123 28.96 -14.29 10.05
C GLU A 123 28.17 -15.13 9.05
N VAL A 124 27.72 -14.49 7.96
CA VAL A 124 27.05 -15.18 6.84
C VAL A 124 27.87 -14.92 5.59
N LEU A 125 28.67 -15.92 5.21
CA LEU A 125 29.48 -15.90 4.01
C LEU A 125 28.82 -16.73 2.92
N CYS A 126 28.62 -16.12 1.75
CA CYS A 126 28.27 -16.86 0.55
C CYS A 126 29.57 -17.21 -0.17
N ARG A 127 29.86 -18.50 -0.37
CA ARG A 127 30.99 -18.90 -1.21
C ARG A 127 30.66 -18.61 -2.66
N SER A 128 31.54 -17.87 -3.33
CA SER A 128 31.61 -17.82 -4.79
C SER A 128 31.96 -19.22 -5.31
N ALA A 129 31.23 -19.73 -6.28
CA ALA A 129 31.65 -20.91 -7.03
C ALA A 129 32.92 -20.53 -7.82
N GLU A 130 34.07 -21.02 -7.40
CA GLU A 130 35.28 -21.03 -8.24
C GLU A 130 35.07 -22.09 -9.33
N ASN A 131 35.43 -21.70 -10.57
CA ASN A 131 35.34 -22.52 -11.79
C ASN A 131 36.17 -23.80 -11.71
#